data_AF-A0A914K0U7-F1
#
_entry.id   AF-A0A914K0U7-F1
#
_cell.length_a   1.000
_cell.length_b   1.000
_cell.length_c   1.000
_cell.angle_alpha   90.00
_cell.angle_beta   90.00
_cell.angle_gamma   90.00
#
_symmetry.space_group_name_H-M   'P 1'
#
loop_
_entity.id
_entity.type
_entity.pdbx_description
1 polymer ?
#
loop_
_entity_poly.entity_id
_entity_poly.type
_entity_poly.pdbx_seq_one_letter_code
_entity_poly.pdbx_strand_id
1 'polypeptide(L)'
;MGQTVSSTDFIWQYTEQLFGVDPSLKYVTIASVFAQIFLAYLLKDSSWFLIFFQAYFVGGVFNHALTLAIHEISHNAAFGNHCPMTNRFFGMFVNLPIIAPMSISFKKYHVEHHRYLGEDGLDTDVPTDFEAKFFTSPIRKLMWLFLQPAFYSLRAGRTRCNTPTNKHEEVTNAREQNMESAT
;
A
#
# COMPACT_ATOMS: atom_id res chain seq x y z
N MET A 1 -18.04 24.40 -36.80
CA MET A 1 -18.05 24.95 -35.42
C MET A 1 -17.33 23.93 -34.55
N GLY A 2 -16.00 24.06 -34.40
CA GLY A 2 -15.19 23.13 -33.62
C GLY A 2 -15.23 23.55 -32.16
N GLN A 3 -15.71 22.69 -31.27
CA GLN A 3 -15.64 22.95 -29.84
C GLN A 3 -14.19 22.77 -29.39
N THR A 4 -13.58 23.86 -28.91
CA THR A 4 -12.29 23.82 -28.24
C THR A 4 -12.49 23.22 -26.85
N VAL A 5 -12.14 21.94 -26.68
CA VAL A 5 -12.11 21.28 -25.36
C VAL A 5 -11.06 21.99 -24.51
N SER A 6 -11.43 22.43 -23.30
CA SER A 6 -10.48 23.04 -22.36
C SER A 6 -9.36 22.06 -22.03
N SER A 7 -8.13 22.56 -21.83
CA SER A 7 -7.00 21.72 -21.42
C SER A 7 -7.28 20.93 -20.14
N THR A 8 -8.10 21.48 -19.23
CA THR A 8 -8.56 20.79 -18.02
C THR A 8 -9.48 19.62 -18.32
N ASP A 9 -10.41 19.80 -19.25
CA ASP A 9 -11.39 18.76 -19.62
C ASP A 9 -10.71 17.61 -20.35
N PHE A 10 -9.70 17.93 -21.17
CA PHE A 10 -8.84 16.94 -21.81
C PHE A 10 -8.04 16.12 -20.77
N ILE A 11 -7.45 16.78 -19.78
CA ILE A 11 -6.70 16.09 -18.70
C ILE A 11 -7.64 15.18 -17.90
N TRP A 12 -8.82 15.68 -17.50
CA TRP A 12 -9.78 14.88 -16.76
C TRP A 12 -10.26 13.66 -17.54
N GLN A 13 -10.65 13.86 -18.81
CA GLN A 13 -11.08 12.76 -19.68
C GLN A 13 -9.99 11.70 -19.88
N TYR A 14 -8.72 12.12 -19.97
CA TYR A 14 -7.60 11.20 -20.10
C TYR A 14 -7.33 10.45 -18.79
N THR A 15 -7.44 11.13 -17.64
CA THR A 15 -7.21 10.52 -16.33
C THR A 15 -8.30 9.51 -15.99
N GLU A 16 -9.56 9.81 -16.32
CA GLU A 16 -10.70 8.87 -16.18
C GLU A 16 -10.50 7.56 -16.96
N GLN A 17 -9.84 7.61 -18.12
CA GLN A 17 -9.55 6.41 -18.91
C GLN A 17 -8.48 5.51 -18.27
N LEU A 18 -7.64 6.07 -17.38
CA LEU A 18 -6.60 5.33 -16.67
C LEU A 18 -7.12 4.70 -15.37
N PHE A 19 -8.24 5.19 -14.84
CA PHE A 19 -8.88 4.62 -13.66
C PHE A 19 -9.72 3.40 -14.05
N GLY A 20 -9.26 2.21 -13.66
CA GLY A 20 -10.02 1.01 -13.98
C GLY A 20 -9.33 -0.28 -13.60
N VAL A 21 -9.90 -1.37 -14.10
CA VAL A 21 -9.32 -2.69 -13.95
C VAL A 21 -8.17 -2.82 -14.93
N ASP A 22 -6.97 -3.15 -14.43
CA ASP A 22 -5.84 -3.53 -15.27
C ASP A 22 -5.88 -5.05 -15.53
N PRO A 23 -6.16 -5.51 -16.76
CA PRO A 23 -6.18 -6.92 -17.07
C PRO A 23 -4.81 -7.59 -16.93
N SER A 24 -3.72 -6.84 -17.17
CA SER A 24 -2.36 -7.35 -17.17
C SER A 24 -1.86 -7.69 -15.77
N LEU A 25 -2.30 -6.92 -14.76
CA LEU A 25 -1.94 -7.08 -13.35
C LEU A 25 -2.09 -8.53 -12.87
N LYS A 26 -3.18 -9.21 -13.24
CA LYS A 26 -3.44 -10.60 -12.84
C LYS A 26 -2.36 -11.55 -13.34
N TYR A 27 -2.03 -11.46 -14.63
CA TYR A 27 -1.13 -12.41 -15.27
C TYR A 27 0.32 -12.16 -14.85
N VAL A 28 0.74 -10.89 -14.76
CA VAL A 28 2.09 -10.52 -14.32
C VAL A 28 2.33 -10.96 -12.88
N THR A 29 1.35 -10.78 -12.00
CA THR A 29 1.48 -11.15 -10.58
C THR A 29 1.48 -12.66 -10.38
N ILE A 30 0.60 -13.39 -11.07
CA ILE A 30 0.60 -14.87 -11.04
C ILE A 30 1.95 -15.41 -11.54
N ALA A 31 2.45 -14.91 -12.67
CA ALA A 31 3.75 -15.31 -13.20
C ALA A 31 4.89 -15.00 -12.21
N SER A 32 4.84 -13.83 -11.55
CA SER A 32 5.83 -13.41 -10.55
C SER A 32 5.84 -14.30 -9.30
N VAL A 33 4.67 -14.73 -8.82
CA VAL A 33 4.54 -15.66 -7.70
C VAL A 33 5.19 -17.00 -8.03
N PHE A 34 4.83 -17.59 -9.17
CA PHE A 34 5.40 -18.86 -9.60
C PHE A 34 6.89 -18.76 -9.88
N ALA A 35 7.35 -17.65 -10.48
CA ALA A 35 8.77 -17.41 -10.71
C ALA A 35 9.56 -17.39 -9.39
N GLN A 36 9.07 -16.69 -8.35
CA GLN A 36 9.75 -16.68 -7.05
C GLN A 36 9.80 -18.07 -6.40
N ILE A 37 8.70 -18.82 -6.42
CA ILE A 37 8.66 -20.19 -5.88
C ILE A 37 9.64 -21.09 -6.64
N PHE A 38 9.67 -20.97 -7.97
CA PHE A 38 10.57 -21.73 -8.82
C PHE A 38 12.05 -21.38 -8.57
N LEU A 39 12.38 -20.09 -8.48
CA LEU A 39 13.73 -19.62 -8.15
C LEU A 39 14.17 -20.12 -6.76
N ALA A 40 13.28 -20.08 -5.76
CA ALA A 40 13.56 -20.62 -4.45
C ALA A 40 13.85 -22.14 -4.50
N TYR A 41 13.10 -22.89 -5.31
CA TYR A 41 13.34 -24.32 -5.52
C TYR A 41 14.71 -24.60 -6.17
N LEU A 42 15.10 -23.81 -7.18
CA LEU A 42 16.40 -23.95 -7.84
C LEU A 42 17.58 -23.67 -6.89
N LEU A 43 17.39 -22.77 -5.92
CA LEU A 43 18.44 -22.35 -4.99
C LEU A 43 18.54 -23.22 -3.73
N LYS A 44 17.64 -24.19 -3.52
CA LYS A 44 17.53 -24.94 -2.25
C LYS A 44 18.81 -25.65 -1.81
N ASP A 45 19.63 -26.12 -2.76
CA ASP A 45 20.89 -26.85 -2.52
C ASP A 45 22.13 -25.97 -2.80
N SER A 46 21.94 -24.66 -3.00
CA SER A 46 23.02 -23.70 -3.28
C SER A 46 23.71 -23.22 -2.00
N SER A 47 24.90 -22.63 -2.15
CA SER A 47 25.58 -22.00 -1.02
C SER A 47 24.78 -20.81 -0.47
N TRP A 48 24.83 -20.60 0.84
CA TRP A 48 24.19 -19.46 1.51
C TRP A 48 24.62 -18.10 0.94
N PHE A 49 25.87 -18.00 0.46
CA PHE A 49 26.36 -16.80 -0.20
C PHE A 49 25.58 -16.51 -1.49
N LEU A 50 25.40 -17.52 -2.35
CA LEU A 50 24.61 -17.35 -3.58
C LEU A 50 23.14 -17.04 -3.25
N ILE A 51 22.56 -17.74 -2.28
CA ILE A 51 21.17 -17.50 -1.82
C ILE A 51 21.01 -16.04 -1.38
N PHE A 52 21.95 -15.49 -0.60
CA PHE A 52 21.89 -14.11 -0.13
C PHE A 52 21.90 -13.10 -1.29
N PHE A 53 22.82 -13.27 -2.25
CA PHE A 53 22.90 -12.38 -3.42
C PHE A 53 21.67 -12.46 -4.31
N GLN A 54 21.15 -13.67 -4.54
CA GLN A 54 19.93 -13.88 -5.32
C GLN A 54 18.70 -13.31 -4.60
N ALA A 55 18.58 -13.51 -3.30
CA ALA A 55 17.50 -12.94 -2.50
C ALA A 55 17.51 -11.40 -2.55
N TYR A 56 18.69 -10.77 -2.48
CA TYR A 56 18.80 -9.31 -2.54
C TYR A 56 18.50 -8.74 -3.93
N PHE A 57 19.19 -9.22 -4.97
CA PHE A 57 19.11 -8.62 -6.31
C PHE A 57 17.90 -9.08 -7.10
N VAL A 58 17.51 -10.34 -7.00
CA VAL A 58 16.37 -10.90 -7.74
C VAL A 58 15.13 -10.91 -6.86
N GLY A 59 15.21 -11.55 -5.68
CA GLY A 59 14.10 -11.63 -4.74
C GLY A 59 13.60 -10.24 -4.31
N GLY A 60 14.49 -9.28 -4.07
CA GLY A 60 14.14 -7.91 -3.73
C GLY A 60 13.32 -7.21 -4.82
N VAL A 61 13.69 -7.37 -6.09
CA VAL A 61 12.96 -6.79 -7.23
C VAL A 61 11.57 -7.41 -7.36
N PHE A 62 11.47 -8.75 -7.28
CA PHE A 62 10.17 -9.43 -7.32
C PHE A 62 9.29 -9.06 -6.13
N ASN A 63 9.85 -9.01 -4.91
CA ASN A 63 9.09 -8.61 -3.72
C ASN A 63 8.59 -7.18 -3.84
N HIS A 64 9.40 -6.25 -4.33
CA HIS A 64 8.95 -4.88 -4.56
C HIS A 64 7.78 -4.83 -5.55
N ALA A 65 7.89 -5.51 -6.69
CA ALA A 65 6.81 -5.61 -7.67
C ALA A 65 5.53 -6.25 -7.09
N LEU A 66 5.65 -7.31 -6.30
CA LEU A 66 4.50 -7.96 -5.65
C LEU A 66 3.86 -7.07 -4.58
N THR A 67 4.64 -6.28 -3.82
CA THR A 67 4.09 -5.32 -2.86
C THR A 67 3.31 -4.20 -3.55
N LEU A 68 3.81 -3.69 -4.69
CA LEU A 68 3.07 -2.73 -5.51
C LEU A 68 1.80 -3.36 -6.11
N ALA A 69 1.86 -4.61 -6.53
CA ALA A 69 0.67 -5.30 -6.99
C ALA A 69 -0.38 -5.47 -5.88
N ILE A 70 0.03 -5.80 -4.66
CA ILE A 70 -0.87 -5.84 -3.49
C ILE A 70 -1.49 -4.46 -3.24
N HIS A 71 -0.74 -3.38 -3.43
CA HIS A 71 -1.26 -2.01 -3.39
C HIS A 71 -2.40 -1.80 -4.39
N GLU A 72 -2.20 -2.12 -5.67
CA GLU A 72 -3.24 -1.99 -6.69
C GLU A 72 -4.44 -2.93 -6.45
N ILE A 73 -4.20 -4.17 -6.00
CA ILE A 73 -5.25 -5.13 -5.63
C ILE A 73 -6.07 -4.61 -4.43
N SER A 74 -5.46 -3.85 -3.53
CA SER A 74 -6.15 -3.26 -2.38
C SER A 74 -7.22 -2.25 -2.82
N HIS A 75 -6.96 -1.52 -3.91
CA HIS A 75 -7.89 -0.65 -4.64
C HIS A 75 -8.91 -1.41 -5.50
N ASN A 76 -8.91 -2.74 -5.44
CA ASN A 76 -9.70 -3.63 -6.30
C ASN A 76 -9.37 -3.52 -7.81
N ALA A 77 -8.17 -3.06 -8.18
CA ALA A 77 -7.80 -2.88 -9.58
C ALA A 77 -7.66 -4.20 -10.37
N ALA A 78 -7.58 -5.36 -9.69
CA ALA A 78 -7.49 -6.65 -10.39
C ALA A 78 -8.86 -7.12 -10.91
N PHE A 79 -9.89 -7.19 -10.07
CA PHE A 79 -11.21 -7.71 -10.49
C PHE A 79 -12.33 -6.67 -10.45
N GLY A 80 -12.01 -5.42 -10.10
CA GLY A 80 -12.97 -4.34 -9.96
C GLY A 80 -13.75 -4.39 -8.64
N ASN A 81 -14.46 -3.29 -8.36
CA ASN A 81 -15.22 -3.10 -7.11
C ASN A 81 -16.43 -4.04 -6.97
N HIS A 82 -16.92 -4.63 -8.07
CA HIS A 82 -18.03 -5.58 -8.05
C HIS A 82 -17.63 -6.96 -7.49
N CYS A 83 -16.33 -7.30 -7.46
CA CYS A 83 -15.79 -8.56 -6.94
C CYS A 83 -14.78 -8.35 -5.80
N PRO A 84 -15.17 -7.78 -4.64
CA PRO A 84 -14.23 -7.42 -3.58
C PRO A 84 -13.59 -8.64 -2.90
N MET A 85 -14.33 -9.74 -2.77
CA MET A 85 -13.80 -10.98 -2.17
C MET A 85 -12.76 -11.66 -3.06
N THR A 86 -12.96 -11.65 -4.38
CA THR A 86 -11.98 -12.18 -5.34
C THR A 86 -10.67 -11.41 -5.25
N ASN A 87 -10.72 -10.07 -5.16
CA ASN A 87 -9.52 -9.26 -4.93
C ASN A 87 -8.83 -9.61 -3.61
N ARG A 88 -9.57 -9.89 -2.53
CA ARG A 88 -8.98 -10.28 -1.23
C ARG A 88 -8.26 -11.62 -1.31
N PHE A 89 -8.90 -12.65 -1.86
CA PHE A 89 -8.27 -13.97 -2.02
C PHE A 89 -7.07 -13.91 -2.96
N PHE A 90 -7.19 -13.14 -4.06
CA PHE A 90 -6.09 -12.93 -4.97
C PHE A 90 -4.91 -12.20 -4.31
N GLY A 91 -5.19 -11.18 -3.51
CA GLY A 91 -4.17 -10.50 -2.71
C GLY A 91 -3.45 -11.44 -1.75
N MET A 92 -4.16 -12.35 -1.07
CA MET A 92 -3.54 -13.38 -0.23
C MET A 92 -2.63 -14.32 -1.03
N PHE A 93 -3.05 -14.71 -2.23
CA PHE A 93 -2.22 -15.53 -3.13
C PHE A 93 -0.95 -14.79 -3.57
N VAL A 94 -1.07 -13.54 -4.00
CA VAL A 94 0.07 -12.69 -4.41
C VAL A 94 1.06 -12.47 -3.25
N ASN A 95 0.58 -12.53 -2.00
CA ASN A 95 1.37 -12.39 -0.79
C ASN A 95 2.21 -13.64 -0.45
N LEU A 96 1.96 -14.81 -1.05
CA LEU A 96 2.63 -16.06 -0.66
C LEU A 96 4.18 -15.96 -0.68
N PRO A 97 4.83 -15.41 -1.72
CA PRO A 97 6.30 -15.29 -1.75
C PRO A 97 6.87 -14.32 -0.71
N ILE A 98 6.07 -13.38 -0.21
CA ILE A 98 6.50 -12.37 0.78
C ILE A 98 6.56 -12.99 2.20
N ILE A 99 5.91 -14.14 2.42
CA ILE A 99 5.84 -14.92 3.67
C ILE A 99 5.07 -14.20 4.81
N ALA A 100 5.30 -12.91 5.02
CA ALA A 100 4.60 -12.12 6.02
C ALA A 100 3.15 -11.84 5.58
N PRO A 101 2.11 -12.19 6.38
CA PRO A 101 0.70 -12.07 5.97
C PRO A 101 0.21 -10.61 6.02
N MET A 102 0.61 -9.80 5.03
CA MET A 102 0.33 -8.36 5.02
C MET A 102 -0.88 -7.95 4.18
N SER A 103 -1.26 -8.70 3.14
CA SER A 103 -2.26 -8.28 2.14
C SER A 103 -3.58 -7.71 2.71
N ILE A 104 -4.22 -8.40 3.67
CA ILE A 104 -5.51 -7.97 4.22
C ILE A 104 -5.37 -6.77 5.16
N SER A 105 -4.35 -6.79 6.03
CA SER A 105 -4.05 -5.67 6.91
C SER A 105 -3.71 -4.43 6.09
N PHE A 106 -2.84 -4.59 5.09
CA PHE A 106 -2.47 -3.54 4.15
C PHE A 106 -3.72 -2.91 3.53
N LYS A 107 -4.61 -3.71 2.94
CA LYS A 107 -5.85 -3.17 2.34
C LYS A 107 -6.68 -2.33 3.32
N LYS A 108 -6.81 -2.77 4.56
CA LYS A 108 -7.55 -2.05 5.59
C LYS A 108 -6.92 -0.69 5.90
N TYR A 109 -5.63 -0.67 6.23
CA TYR A 109 -4.92 0.56 6.62
C TYR A 109 -4.67 1.48 5.43
N HIS A 110 -4.50 0.93 4.23
CA HIS A 110 -4.33 1.69 3.00
C HIS A 110 -5.58 2.49 2.62
N VAL A 111 -6.77 1.88 2.76
CA VAL A 111 -8.04 2.60 2.56
C VAL A 111 -8.22 3.69 3.63
N GLU A 112 -7.75 3.45 4.86
CA GLU A 112 -7.78 4.42 5.95
C GLU A 112 -6.85 5.60 5.66
N HIS A 113 -5.62 5.34 5.21
CA HIS A 113 -4.66 6.32 4.73
C HIS A 113 -5.25 7.21 3.62
N HIS A 114 -5.84 6.64 2.59
CA HIS A 114 -6.49 7.44 1.53
C HIS A 114 -7.70 8.25 2.02
N ARG A 115 -8.40 7.77 3.06
CA ARG A 115 -9.55 8.45 3.63
C ARG A 115 -9.17 9.61 4.55
N TYR A 116 -8.09 9.45 5.31
CA TYR A 116 -7.61 10.41 6.32
C TYR A 116 -6.18 10.85 6.03
N LEU A 117 -5.90 11.16 4.77
CA LEU A 117 -4.54 11.40 4.28
C LEU A 117 -3.84 12.51 5.08
N GLY A 118 -2.75 12.17 5.77
CA GLY A 118 -1.97 13.11 6.57
C GLY A 118 -2.56 13.48 7.93
N GLU A 119 -3.71 12.90 8.32
CA GLU A 119 -4.35 13.16 9.61
C GLU A 119 -3.64 12.39 10.73
N ASP A 120 -3.13 13.11 11.73
CA ASP A 120 -2.37 12.52 12.83
C ASP A 120 -3.22 11.53 13.66
N GLY A 121 -2.63 10.37 13.95
CA GLY A 121 -3.27 9.29 14.70
C GLY A 121 -4.34 8.49 13.94
N LEU A 122 -4.75 8.90 12.74
CA LEU A 122 -5.66 8.15 11.85
C LEU A 122 -4.91 7.56 10.65
N ASP A 123 -4.00 8.34 10.07
CA ASP A 123 -3.12 7.88 9.02
C ASP A 123 -1.93 7.10 9.62
N THR A 124 -1.83 5.81 9.31
CA THR A 124 -0.72 4.97 9.78
C THR A 124 0.63 5.31 9.14
N ASP A 125 0.61 6.10 8.06
CA ASP A 125 1.78 6.42 7.27
C ASP A 125 2.50 7.65 7.82
N VAL A 126 1.78 8.46 8.61
CA VAL A 126 2.34 9.59 9.34
C VAL A 126 3.24 9.07 10.46
N PRO A 127 4.50 9.52 10.53
CA PRO A 127 5.40 9.13 11.61
C PRO A 127 4.86 9.64 12.94
N THR A 128 5.02 8.84 13.99
CA THR A 128 4.66 9.29 15.33
C THR A 128 5.50 10.49 15.77
N ASP A 129 4.94 11.28 16.69
CA ASP A 129 5.63 12.39 17.36
C ASP A 129 7.03 12.03 17.88
N PHE A 130 7.18 10.81 18.42
CA PHE A 130 8.47 10.29 18.86
C PHE A 130 9.42 10.07 17.68
N GLU A 131 8.96 9.40 16.61
CA GLU A 131 9.78 9.15 15.42
C GLU A 131 10.27 10.47 14.81
N ALA A 132 9.39 11.46 14.68
CA ALA A 132 9.71 12.77 14.14
C ALA A 132 10.76 13.51 14.98
N LYS A 133 10.66 13.45 16.32
CA LYS A 133 11.60 14.11 17.24
C LYS A 133 12.93 13.35 17.37
N PHE A 134 12.91 12.03 17.31
CA PHE A 134 14.10 11.19 17.50
C PHE A 134 14.94 11.08 16.21
N PHE A 135 14.34 10.84 15.05
CA PHE A 135 15.05 10.56 13.79
C PHE A 135 15.43 11.82 13.01
N THR A 136 16.14 12.74 13.66
CA THR A 136 16.48 14.06 13.10
C THR A 136 17.84 14.17 12.40
N SER A 137 18.82 13.31 12.73
CA SER A 137 20.15 13.33 12.11
C SER A 137 20.25 12.40 10.89
N PRO A 138 21.19 12.61 9.94
CA PRO A 138 21.31 11.77 8.75
C PRO A 138 21.45 10.27 9.05
N ILE A 139 22.28 9.90 10.02
CA ILE A 139 22.47 8.49 10.43
C ILE A 139 21.18 7.93 11.02
N ARG A 140 20.49 8.70 11.88
CA ARG A 140 19.22 8.27 12.47
C ARG A 140 18.15 8.13 11.40
N LYS A 141 18.06 9.05 10.43
CA LYS A 141 17.16 8.93 9.28
C LYS A 141 17.45 7.67 8.45
N LEU A 142 18.72 7.35 8.22
CA LEU A 142 19.09 6.12 7.54
C LEU A 142 18.63 4.88 8.32
N MET A 143 18.83 4.86 9.64
CA MET A 143 18.30 3.78 10.49
C MET A 143 16.78 3.69 10.42
N TRP A 144 16.08 4.84 10.41
CA TRP A 144 14.63 4.88 10.28
C TRP A 144 14.14 4.27 8.96
N LEU A 145 14.86 4.49 7.85
CA LEU A 145 14.55 3.88 6.56
C LEU A 145 14.69 2.35 6.58
N PHE A 146 15.68 1.79 7.28
CA PHE A 146 15.80 0.34 7.42
C PHE A 146 14.74 -0.26 8.34
N LEU A 147 14.27 0.51 9.34
CA LEU A 147 13.26 0.08 10.30
C LEU A 147 11.82 0.35 9.85
N GLN A 148 11.64 0.98 8.69
CA GLN A 148 10.33 1.39 8.16
C GLN A 148 9.32 0.23 8.13
N PRO A 149 9.64 -0.98 7.62
CA PRO A 149 8.71 -2.11 7.65
C PRO A 149 8.24 -2.49 9.06
N ALA A 150 9.13 -2.37 10.06
CA ALA A 150 8.80 -2.62 11.45
C ALA A 150 7.90 -1.52 12.03
N PHE A 151 8.22 -0.25 11.81
CA PHE A 151 7.39 0.86 12.29
C PHE A 151 6.00 0.84 11.67
N TYR A 152 5.89 0.57 10.37
CA TYR A 152 4.62 0.47 9.66
C TYR A 152 3.73 -0.64 10.26
N SER A 153 4.33 -1.80 10.55
CA SER A 153 3.64 -2.92 11.20
C SER A 153 3.20 -2.61 12.63
N LEU A 154 4.05 -1.93 13.41
CA LEU A 154 3.75 -1.58 14.80
C LEU A 154 2.71 -0.45 14.92
N ARG A 155 2.76 0.55 14.03
CA ARG A 155 1.79 1.66 13.99
C ARG A 155 0.39 1.16 13.66
N ALA A 156 0.26 0.26 12.69
CA ALA A 156 -0.99 -0.40 12.35
C ALA A 156 -1.66 -1.09 13.57
N GLY A 157 -0.86 -1.72 14.44
CA GLY A 157 -1.36 -2.31 15.69
C GLY A 157 -1.84 -1.28 16.72
N ARG A 158 -1.28 -0.06 16.70
CA ARG A 158 -1.52 0.98 17.71
C ARG A 158 -2.67 1.92 17.37
N THR A 159 -2.86 2.30 16.10
CA THR A 159 -3.88 3.27 15.65
C THR A 159 -5.32 2.86 15.98
N ARG A 160 -5.57 1.55 16.18
CA ARG A 160 -6.90 1.05 16.58
C ARG A 160 -7.04 0.52 18.00
N CYS A 161 -5.96 0.36 18.77
CA CYS A 161 -6.13 -0.07 20.16
C CYS A 161 -6.72 1.04 21.05
N ASN A 162 -6.64 2.32 20.61
CA ASN A 162 -6.98 3.47 21.46
C ASN A 162 -8.02 4.44 20.85
N THR A 163 -8.72 4.06 19.79
CA THR A 163 -9.71 4.95 19.17
C THR A 163 -11.08 4.29 19.17
N PRO A 164 -11.92 4.53 20.20
CA PRO A 164 -13.33 4.25 20.12
C PRO A 164 -13.91 5.04 18.94
N THR A 165 -15.01 4.54 18.39
CA THR A 165 -15.88 5.14 17.36
C THR A 165 -16.01 6.67 17.40
N ASN A 166 -15.85 7.26 18.59
CA ASN A 166 -15.98 8.67 18.92
C ASN A 166 -15.02 9.62 18.18
N LYS A 167 -13.77 9.26 17.87
CA LYS A 167 -12.89 10.20 17.11
C LYS A 167 -13.30 10.36 15.66
N HIS A 168 -13.93 9.32 15.09
CA HIS A 168 -14.50 9.40 13.75
C HIS A 168 -15.65 10.42 13.73
N GLU A 169 -16.54 10.36 14.72
CA GLU A 169 -17.62 11.32 14.90
C GLU A 169 -17.09 12.75 15.17
N GLU A 170 -16.07 12.91 16.03
CA GLU A 170 -15.46 14.22 16.30
C GLU A 170 -14.87 14.88 15.04
N VAL A 171 -14.12 14.14 14.23
CA VAL A 171 -13.52 14.68 13.00
C VAL A 171 -14.58 15.00 11.95
N THR A 172 -15.63 14.18 11.84
CA THR A 172 -16.73 14.41 10.90
C THR A 172 -17.52 15.66 11.31
N ASN A 173 -17.87 15.78 12.59
CA ASN A 173 -18.57 16.94 13.15
C ASN A 173 -17.73 18.23 13.05
N ALA A 174 -16.42 18.16 13.31
CA ALA A 174 -15.53 19.31 13.18
C ALA A 174 -15.39 19.78 11.71
N ARG A 175 -15.40 18.85 10.75
CA ARG A 175 -15.43 19.18 9.32
C ARG A 175 -16.74 19.85 8.91
N GLU A 176 -17.87 19.32 9.36
CA GLU A 176 -19.20 19.90 9.09
C GLU A 176 -19.32 21.32 9.67
N GLN A 177 -18.89 21.54 10.91
CA GLN A 177 -18.88 22.86 11.55
C GLN A 177 -17.98 23.87 10.82
N ASN A 178 -16.79 23.44 10.35
CA ASN A 178 -15.91 24.31 9.57
C ASN A 178 -16.52 24.66 8.21
N MET A 179 -17.28 23.74 7.60
CA MET A 179 -18.00 24.00 6.35
C MET A 179 -19.18 24.96 6.52
N GLU A 180 -19.94 24.84 7.62
CA GLU A 180 -21.04 25.77 7.96
C GLU A 180 -20.53 27.16 8.33
N SER A 181 -19.35 27.28 8.92
CA SER A 181 -18.74 28.58 9.26
C SER A 181 -18.14 29.33 8.06
N ALA A 182 -18.02 28.67 6.91
CA ALA A 182 -17.43 29.21 5.69
C ALA A 182 -18.47 29.68 4.65
N THR A 183 -19.77 29.57 4.96
CA THR A 183 -20.91 30.10 4.19
C THR A 183 -21.55 31.28 4.90
#